data_AF-L0MDC0-F1
#
_entry.id   AF-L0MDC0-F1
#
_cell.length_a   1.000
_cell.length_b   1.000
_cell.length_c   1.000
_cell.angle_alpha   90.00
_cell.angle_beta   90.00
_cell.angle_gamma   90.00
#
_symmetry.space_group_name_H-M   'P 1'
#
loop_
_entity.id
_entity.type
_entity.pdbx_description
1 polymer ?
#
loop_
_entity_poly.entity_id
_entity_poly.type
_entity_poly.pdbx_seq_one_letter_code
_entity_poly.pdbx_strand_id
1 'polypeptide(L)'
;MNWQQFKTDYLVRFWAPLPAVIAAGLLATYYFGLTGTFWAVTGEFTRWGGHVLQWLGLHPEQWAYFKVIGLEGTPLTRIDGRMIIGMFAGCIAAALWANNIKLRRPQHRIRIVQALLGGIIAGFGARLAMGCNLAAFFTGIPQFSLHAWLFALATAVGSYFGAKFTLLPLFRVPVKLQKVQAAAPLTQLPQQARRRFRLGMVIFLLMTAWSLWTLFDAPKLGIAMLFGIAFGLLIERAQICFTSAFRDLWITGRTHMARAIILGMAVSAIGIFSYVQLGVAPKIMWAGPNALIGGLLFGFGIVLAGGCETGWMYRAVEGQVHYWWVGLGNIIGATLLAYYWDALAPSLATDYDKVNLLEVFGPTGGLLVTYLLLALALVAMLWWEKRFFRARARTEQVSARSM
;
A
#
# COMPACT_ATOMS: atom_id res chain seq x y z
N MET A 1 -14.53 -30.59 -5.89
CA MET A 1 -14.81 -29.39 -5.06
C MET A 1 -16.17 -28.84 -5.49
N ASN A 2 -17.17 -28.78 -4.58
CA ASN A 2 -18.51 -28.28 -4.91
C ASN A 2 -18.49 -26.73 -5.06
N TRP A 3 -19.34 -26.16 -5.93
CA TRP A 3 -19.43 -24.71 -6.15
C TRP A 3 -19.64 -23.91 -4.85
N GLN A 4 -20.42 -24.44 -3.91
CA GLN A 4 -20.63 -23.77 -2.61
C GLN A 4 -19.35 -23.71 -1.76
N GLN A 5 -18.52 -24.75 -1.80
CA GLN A 5 -17.22 -24.78 -1.12
C GLN A 5 -16.27 -23.79 -1.79
N PHE A 6 -16.16 -23.84 -3.12
CA PHE A 6 -15.32 -22.89 -3.87
C PHE A 6 -15.70 -21.44 -3.60
N LYS A 7 -17.00 -21.11 -3.68
CA LYS A 7 -17.50 -19.77 -3.38
C LYS A 7 -17.13 -19.33 -1.96
N THR A 8 -17.30 -20.21 -0.99
CA THR A 8 -17.05 -19.89 0.41
C THR A 8 -15.57 -19.67 0.67
N ASP A 9 -14.72 -20.58 0.21
CA ASP A 9 -13.29 -20.57 0.53
C ASP A 9 -12.50 -19.53 -0.27
N TYR A 10 -12.83 -19.32 -1.55
CA TYR A 10 -12.07 -18.42 -2.42
C TYR A 10 -12.71 -17.05 -2.60
N LEU A 11 -14.04 -16.93 -2.66
CA LEU A 11 -14.70 -15.65 -2.96
C LEU A 11 -15.20 -14.90 -1.73
N VAL A 12 -15.57 -15.61 -0.66
CA VAL A 12 -16.20 -15.02 0.52
C VAL A 12 -15.24 -14.90 1.70
N ARG A 13 -14.52 -15.97 2.05
CA ARG A 13 -13.58 -15.97 3.19
C ARG A 13 -12.36 -15.10 2.92
N PHE A 14 -11.80 -14.57 4.01
CA PHE A 14 -10.50 -13.89 3.94
C PHE A 14 -9.39 -14.90 3.66
N TRP A 15 -8.42 -14.50 2.86
CA TRP A 15 -7.27 -15.34 2.53
C TRP A 15 -6.20 -15.23 3.61
N ALA A 16 -5.46 -16.31 3.80
CA ALA A 16 -4.29 -16.28 4.65
C ALA A 16 -3.27 -15.27 4.06
N PRO A 17 -2.75 -14.32 4.86
CA PRO A 17 -1.91 -13.26 4.31
C PRO A 17 -0.61 -13.76 3.67
N LEU A 18 0.02 -14.82 4.21
CA LEU A 18 1.28 -15.33 3.70
C LEU A 18 1.22 -15.75 2.21
N PRO A 19 0.35 -16.71 1.81
CA PRO A 19 0.26 -17.10 0.40
C PRO A 19 -0.20 -15.95 -0.51
N ALA A 20 -1.10 -15.08 -0.03
CA ALA A 20 -1.57 -13.96 -0.83
C ALA A 20 -0.48 -12.90 -1.10
N VAL A 21 0.36 -12.61 -0.11
CA VAL A 21 1.46 -11.64 -0.25
C VAL A 21 2.58 -12.22 -1.12
N ILE A 22 2.83 -13.53 -1.07
CA ILE A 22 3.73 -14.22 -2.03
C ILE A 22 3.15 -14.15 -3.45
N ALA A 23 1.87 -14.44 -3.62
CA ALA A 23 1.19 -14.33 -4.91
C ALA A 23 1.24 -12.89 -5.46
N ALA A 24 1.08 -11.88 -4.59
CA ALA A 24 1.24 -10.48 -4.97
C ALA A 24 2.66 -10.16 -5.45
N GLY A 25 3.70 -10.71 -4.79
CA GLY A 25 5.09 -10.59 -5.22
C GLY A 25 5.35 -11.21 -6.59
N LEU A 26 4.83 -12.43 -6.83
CA LEU A 26 4.92 -13.09 -8.14
C LEU A 26 4.21 -12.29 -9.23
N LEU A 27 2.98 -11.82 -8.96
CA LEU A 27 2.24 -10.99 -9.91
C LEU A 27 2.96 -9.67 -10.19
N ALA A 28 3.56 -9.03 -9.18
CA ALA A 28 4.35 -7.82 -9.37
C ALA A 28 5.55 -8.06 -10.29
N THR A 29 6.21 -9.22 -10.15
CA THR A 29 7.32 -9.62 -11.02
C THR A 29 6.89 -9.86 -12.46
N TYR A 30 5.79 -10.60 -12.68
CA TYR A 30 5.26 -10.80 -14.04
C TYR A 30 4.77 -9.50 -14.66
N TYR A 31 4.12 -8.64 -13.86
CA TYR A 31 3.69 -7.32 -14.31
C TYR A 31 4.89 -6.49 -14.80
N PHE A 32 5.99 -6.51 -14.04
CA PHE A 32 7.24 -5.86 -14.44
C PHE A 32 7.79 -6.40 -15.76
N GLY A 33 7.92 -7.73 -15.89
CA GLY A 33 8.42 -8.35 -17.10
C GLY A 33 7.56 -8.09 -18.35
N LEU A 34 6.23 -8.08 -18.20
CA LEU A 34 5.30 -7.93 -19.32
C LEU A 34 5.08 -6.47 -19.75
N THR A 35 5.07 -5.53 -18.81
CA THR A 35 4.74 -4.13 -19.12
C THR A 35 5.96 -3.22 -19.19
N GLY A 36 7.10 -3.63 -18.62
CA GLY A 36 8.26 -2.77 -18.40
C GLY A 36 7.98 -1.63 -17.40
N THR A 37 6.86 -1.73 -16.67
CA THR A 37 6.45 -0.77 -15.63
C THR A 37 6.30 -1.49 -14.30
N PHE A 38 6.28 -0.75 -13.20
CA PHE A 38 6.24 -1.32 -11.85
C PHE A 38 4.90 -1.05 -11.18
N TRP A 39 4.54 -1.88 -10.21
CA TRP A 39 3.30 -1.73 -9.46
C TRP A 39 3.35 -0.51 -8.53
N ALA A 40 2.85 0.63 -9.02
CA ALA A 40 2.74 1.86 -8.25
C ALA A 40 1.38 2.55 -8.43
N VAL A 41 0.74 2.88 -7.32
CA VAL A 41 -0.56 3.57 -7.30
C VAL A 41 -0.43 5.08 -7.10
N THR A 42 0.64 5.52 -6.45
CA THR A 42 0.80 6.87 -5.94
C THR A 42 1.10 7.90 -7.02
N GLY A 43 1.79 7.50 -8.10
CA GLY A 43 2.02 8.39 -9.25
C GLY A 43 0.70 8.87 -9.83
N GLU A 44 -0.20 7.94 -10.12
CA GLU A 44 -1.49 8.25 -10.72
C GLU A 44 -2.42 9.01 -9.77
N PHE A 45 -2.45 8.69 -8.47
CA PHE A 45 -3.20 9.52 -7.49
C PHE A 45 -2.72 10.96 -7.44
N THR A 46 -1.43 11.20 -7.68
CA THR A 46 -0.87 12.55 -7.77
C THR A 46 -1.28 13.22 -9.09
N ARG A 47 -1.32 12.47 -10.19
CA ARG A 47 -1.85 12.97 -11.48
C ARG A 47 -3.33 13.32 -11.39
N TRP A 48 -4.13 12.60 -10.59
CA TRP A 48 -5.52 12.98 -10.33
C TRP A 48 -5.60 14.33 -9.61
N GLY A 49 -4.73 14.58 -8.63
CA GLY A 49 -4.57 15.90 -8.03
C GLY A 49 -4.23 16.97 -9.08
N GLY A 50 -3.29 16.67 -9.98
CA GLY A 50 -2.95 17.53 -11.12
C GLY A 50 -4.14 17.85 -12.01
N HIS A 51 -4.94 16.86 -12.43
CA HIS A 51 -6.13 17.10 -13.25
C HIS A 51 -7.20 17.92 -12.51
N VAL A 52 -7.36 17.72 -11.20
CA VAL A 52 -8.24 18.58 -10.39
C VAL A 52 -7.75 20.02 -10.38
N LEU A 53 -6.43 20.25 -10.26
CA LEU A 53 -5.86 21.60 -10.36
C LEU A 53 -6.06 22.21 -11.76
N GLN A 54 -5.92 21.42 -12.83
CA GLN A 54 -6.23 21.86 -14.20
C GLN A 54 -7.68 22.32 -14.33
N TRP A 55 -8.63 21.60 -13.75
CA TRP A 55 -10.04 22.01 -13.72
C TRP A 55 -10.28 23.29 -12.92
N LEU A 56 -9.45 23.57 -11.91
CA LEU A 56 -9.47 24.81 -11.15
C LEU A 56 -8.74 25.98 -11.86
N GLY A 57 -8.27 25.77 -13.09
CA GLY A 57 -7.61 26.80 -13.90
C GLY A 57 -6.12 26.99 -13.59
N LEU A 58 -5.49 26.07 -12.85
CA LEU A 58 -4.05 26.07 -12.61
C LEU A 58 -3.33 25.25 -13.69
N HIS A 59 -2.04 25.51 -13.90
CA HIS A 59 -1.21 24.87 -14.92
C HIS A 59 -0.12 23.94 -14.32
N PRO A 60 -0.51 22.85 -13.61
CA PRO A 60 0.45 21.95 -12.98
C PRO A 60 1.34 21.21 -13.99
N GLU A 61 0.95 21.11 -15.26
CA GLU A 61 1.78 20.58 -16.34
C GLU A 61 3.12 21.32 -16.50
N GLN A 62 3.21 22.57 -16.04
CA GLN A 62 4.43 23.37 -16.12
C GLN A 62 5.41 23.06 -14.99
N TRP A 63 4.93 22.51 -13.86
CA TRP A 63 5.74 22.24 -12.67
C TRP A 63 6.72 21.10 -12.92
N ALA A 64 7.96 21.21 -12.43
CA ALA A 64 8.96 20.19 -12.73
C ALA A 64 8.60 18.80 -12.20
N TYR A 65 7.85 18.72 -11.09
CA TYR A 65 7.38 17.44 -10.58
C TYR A 65 6.54 16.69 -11.61
N PHE A 66 5.57 17.37 -12.22
CA PHE A 66 4.68 16.77 -13.22
C PHE A 66 5.38 16.48 -14.54
N LYS A 67 6.51 17.15 -14.83
CA LYS A 67 7.41 16.77 -15.92
C LYS A 67 8.18 15.48 -15.60
N VAL A 68 8.60 15.28 -14.35
CA VAL A 68 9.26 14.02 -13.91
C VAL A 68 8.30 12.84 -13.93
N ILE A 69 7.06 13.00 -13.45
CA ILE A 69 6.08 11.90 -13.39
C ILE A 69 5.25 11.74 -14.67
N GLY A 70 5.23 12.73 -15.55
CA GLY A 70 4.43 12.79 -16.78
C GLY A 70 2.93 12.97 -16.49
N LEU A 71 2.38 14.17 -16.73
CA LEU A 71 0.95 14.46 -16.57
C LEU A 71 0.12 14.21 -17.85
N GLU A 72 0.76 13.86 -18.96
CA GLU A 72 0.12 13.72 -20.26
C GLU A 72 -0.95 12.62 -20.29
N GLY A 73 -1.99 12.85 -21.10
CA GLY A 73 -3.10 11.93 -21.29
C GLY A 73 -4.08 11.86 -20.10
N THR A 74 -4.93 10.83 -20.12
CA THR A 74 -5.94 10.58 -19.08
C THR A 74 -5.66 9.26 -18.38
N PRO A 75 -6.29 8.99 -17.22
CA PRO A 75 -6.19 7.68 -16.56
C PRO A 75 -6.57 6.49 -17.46
N LEU A 76 -7.33 6.73 -18.53
CA LEU A 76 -7.73 5.69 -19.50
C LEU A 76 -6.65 5.39 -20.54
N THR A 77 -5.76 6.33 -20.83
CA THR A 77 -4.71 6.15 -21.84
C THR A 77 -3.39 5.69 -21.22
N ARG A 78 -3.22 5.86 -19.90
CA ARG A 78 -2.02 5.47 -19.16
C ARG A 78 -2.07 4.05 -18.61
N ILE A 79 -0.92 3.39 -18.59
CA ILE A 79 -0.73 2.04 -18.02
C ILE A 79 -1.09 2.03 -16.52
N ASP A 80 -0.53 2.97 -15.74
CA ASP A 80 -0.80 3.11 -14.30
C ASP A 80 -2.29 3.38 -14.03
N GLY A 81 -2.91 4.22 -14.86
CA GLY A 81 -4.33 4.58 -14.74
C GLY A 81 -5.26 3.38 -14.96
N ARG A 82 -5.04 2.60 -16.02
CA ARG A 82 -5.80 1.36 -16.26
C ARG A 82 -5.57 0.30 -15.19
N MET A 83 -4.35 0.20 -14.67
CA MET A 83 -4.06 -0.68 -13.53
C MET A 83 -4.89 -0.27 -12.31
N ILE A 84 -4.94 1.01 -11.95
CA ILE A 84 -5.72 1.48 -10.79
C ILE A 84 -7.22 1.28 -10.98
N ILE A 85 -7.75 1.54 -12.19
CA ILE A 85 -9.15 1.26 -12.51
C ILE A 85 -9.44 -0.24 -12.29
N GLY A 86 -8.56 -1.11 -12.79
CA GLY A 86 -8.62 -2.54 -12.53
C GLY A 86 -8.57 -2.86 -11.03
N MET A 87 -7.69 -2.21 -10.26
CA MET A 87 -7.58 -2.41 -8.81
C MET A 87 -8.85 -2.03 -8.06
N PHE A 88 -9.46 -0.89 -8.39
CA PHE A 88 -10.76 -0.51 -7.81
C PHE A 88 -11.86 -1.50 -8.18
N ALA A 89 -11.93 -1.92 -9.44
CA ALA A 89 -12.89 -2.93 -9.89
C ALA A 89 -12.73 -4.26 -9.15
N GLY A 90 -11.50 -4.75 -8.98
CA GLY A 90 -11.18 -5.95 -8.21
C GLY A 90 -11.60 -5.82 -6.74
N CYS A 91 -11.23 -4.72 -6.09
CA CYS A 91 -11.65 -4.44 -4.70
C CYS A 91 -13.18 -4.40 -4.56
N ILE A 92 -13.88 -3.71 -5.47
CA ILE A 92 -15.35 -3.60 -5.43
C ILE A 92 -16.00 -4.97 -5.62
N ALA A 93 -15.53 -5.76 -6.60
CA ALA A 93 -16.04 -7.10 -6.85
C ALA A 93 -15.85 -8.00 -5.63
N ALA A 94 -14.66 -8.04 -5.04
CA ALA A 94 -14.35 -8.87 -3.88
C ALA A 94 -15.10 -8.42 -2.61
N ALA A 95 -15.23 -7.11 -2.38
CA ALA A 95 -16.02 -6.58 -1.26
C ALA A 95 -17.51 -6.93 -1.39
N LEU A 96 -18.04 -6.91 -2.62
CA LEU A 96 -19.41 -7.31 -2.93
C LEU A 96 -19.65 -8.82 -2.77
N TRP A 97 -18.70 -9.66 -3.20
CA TRP A 97 -18.79 -11.12 -3.05
C TRP A 97 -18.91 -11.55 -1.59
N ALA A 98 -18.13 -10.92 -0.71
CA ALA A 98 -18.16 -11.22 0.72
C ALA A 98 -19.21 -10.43 1.50
N ASN A 99 -20.03 -9.61 0.83
CA ASN A 99 -21.06 -8.80 1.47
C ASN A 99 -20.50 -7.81 2.53
N ASN A 100 -19.25 -7.37 2.37
CA ASN A 100 -18.51 -6.54 3.34
C ASN A 100 -18.73 -5.03 3.18
N ILE A 101 -19.56 -4.61 2.21
CA ILE A 101 -19.85 -3.20 1.97
C ILE A 101 -20.90 -2.69 2.98
N LYS A 102 -20.47 -1.80 3.87
CA LYS A 102 -21.33 -1.10 4.83
C LYS A 102 -20.76 0.28 5.12
N LEU A 103 -21.60 1.30 4.95
CA LEU A 103 -21.24 2.67 5.27
C LEU A 103 -21.00 2.81 6.78
N ARG A 104 -19.75 3.08 7.16
CA ARG A 104 -19.30 3.23 8.55
C ARG A 104 -18.73 4.62 8.73
N ARG A 105 -19.44 5.45 9.49
CA ARG A 105 -19.00 6.82 9.81
C ARG A 105 -18.04 6.80 11.02
N PRO A 106 -17.02 7.67 11.05
CA PRO A 106 -16.17 7.84 12.23
C PRO A 106 -17.01 8.29 13.42
N GLN A 107 -16.77 7.72 14.60
CA GLN A 107 -17.53 8.07 15.80
C GLN A 107 -17.16 9.45 16.36
N HIS A 108 -15.97 9.98 16.03
CA HIS A 108 -15.47 11.23 16.60
C HIS A 108 -14.68 12.06 15.60
N ARG A 109 -14.77 13.40 15.70
CA ARG A 109 -14.12 14.36 14.80
C ARG A 109 -12.58 14.27 14.83
N ILE A 110 -12.01 13.95 15.99
CA ILE A 110 -10.55 13.75 16.13
C ILE A 110 -10.05 12.69 15.15
N ARG A 111 -10.80 11.60 14.93
CA ARG A 111 -10.40 10.56 13.95
C ARG A 111 -10.36 11.09 12.52
N ILE A 112 -11.27 12.01 12.17
CA ILE A 112 -11.29 12.66 10.85
C ILE A 112 -10.07 13.57 10.69
N VAL A 113 -9.75 14.37 11.71
CA VAL A 113 -8.56 15.24 11.69
C VAL A 113 -7.29 14.41 11.59
N GLN A 114 -7.18 13.30 12.34
CA GLN A 114 -6.07 12.36 12.22
C GLN A 114 -5.97 11.74 10.82
N ALA A 115 -7.10 11.33 10.24
CA ALA A 115 -7.17 10.78 8.89
C ALA A 115 -6.62 11.77 7.85
N LEU A 116 -7.10 13.02 7.92
CA LEU A 116 -6.74 14.06 6.96
C LEU A 116 -5.27 14.49 7.13
N LEU A 117 -4.85 14.86 8.35
CA LEU A 117 -3.47 15.30 8.61
C LEU A 117 -2.46 14.17 8.38
N GLY A 118 -2.76 12.96 8.86
CA GLY A 118 -1.92 11.80 8.60
C GLY A 118 -1.84 11.47 7.10
N GLY A 119 -2.96 11.61 6.38
CA GLY A 119 -3.04 11.47 4.94
C GLY A 119 -2.14 12.48 4.22
N ILE A 120 -2.19 13.76 4.60
CA ILE A 120 -1.35 14.84 4.04
C ILE A 120 0.13 14.53 4.26
N ILE A 121 0.53 14.20 5.49
CA ILE A 121 1.92 13.88 5.81
C ILE A 121 2.38 12.64 5.03
N ALA A 122 1.54 11.61 4.93
CA ALA A 122 1.84 10.41 4.17
C ALA A 122 1.98 10.71 2.67
N GLY A 123 1.04 11.45 2.07
CA GLY A 123 1.08 11.81 0.66
C GLY A 123 2.33 12.64 0.30
N PHE A 124 2.66 13.62 1.13
CA PHE A 124 3.87 14.42 0.99
C PHE A 124 5.13 13.55 1.07
N GLY A 125 5.24 12.70 2.11
CA GLY A 125 6.39 11.81 2.30
C GLY A 125 6.56 10.78 1.18
N ALA A 126 5.46 10.19 0.70
CA ALA A 126 5.47 9.21 -0.39
C ALA A 126 5.92 9.80 -1.73
N ARG A 127 5.64 11.09 -1.94
CA ARG A 127 6.08 11.81 -3.14
C ARG A 127 7.52 12.28 -3.01
N LEU A 128 7.96 12.69 -1.81
CA LEU A 128 9.33 13.15 -1.58
C LEU A 128 10.30 11.99 -1.74
N ALA A 129 9.97 10.85 -1.14
CA ALA A 129 10.69 9.62 -1.36
C ALA A 129 10.48 9.04 -2.77
N MET A 130 9.55 9.54 -3.59
CA MET A 130 9.22 8.90 -4.87
C MET A 130 8.86 7.40 -4.74
N GLY A 131 8.33 7.00 -3.58
CA GLY A 131 8.08 5.62 -3.22
C GLY A 131 6.90 5.51 -2.25
N CYS A 132 6.13 4.44 -2.38
CA CYS A 132 5.14 4.02 -1.38
C CYS A 132 5.46 2.59 -0.96
N ASN A 133 4.79 2.05 0.05
CA ASN A 133 5.08 0.69 0.53
C ASN A 133 5.06 -0.37 -0.59
N LEU A 134 4.14 -0.27 -1.56
CA LEU A 134 4.12 -1.22 -2.68
C LEU A 134 5.29 -0.99 -3.64
N ALA A 135 5.46 0.26 -4.08
CA ALA A 135 6.48 0.60 -5.05
C ALA A 135 7.91 0.41 -4.49
N ALA A 136 8.13 0.67 -3.20
CA ALA A 136 9.42 0.48 -2.57
C ALA A 136 9.66 -0.99 -2.21
N PHE A 137 8.69 -1.70 -1.64
CA PHE A 137 8.94 -3.05 -1.13
C PHE A 137 8.75 -4.14 -2.19
N PHE A 138 7.68 -4.11 -2.97
CA PHE A 138 7.42 -5.15 -3.97
C PHE A 138 8.09 -4.89 -5.31
N THR A 139 8.57 -3.67 -5.55
CA THR A 139 9.26 -3.36 -6.80
C THR A 139 10.66 -2.80 -6.57
N GLY A 140 10.85 -1.83 -5.66
CA GLY A 140 12.15 -1.20 -5.43
C GLY A 140 13.22 -2.15 -4.87
N ILE A 141 12.93 -2.84 -3.76
CA ILE A 141 13.86 -3.81 -3.15
C ILE A 141 14.15 -4.98 -4.10
N PRO A 142 13.13 -5.64 -4.70
CA PRO A 142 13.31 -6.64 -5.76
C PRO A 142 14.05 -6.16 -7.02
N GLN A 143 14.03 -4.86 -7.32
CA GLN A 143 14.82 -4.23 -8.39
C GLN A 143 16.19 -3.72 -7.91
N PHE A 144 16.64 -4.16 -6.73
CA PHE A 144 18.00 -3.91 -6.21
C PHE A 144 18.32 -2.43 -5.98
N SER A 145 17.30 -1.62 -5.67
CA SER A 145 17.44 -0.19 -5.43
C SER A 145 17.88 0.12 -4.00
N LEU A 146 18.99 0.84 -3.82
CA LEU A 146 19.43 1.32 -2.49
C LEU A 146 18.41 2.29 -1.87
N HIS A 147 17.81 3.13 -2.71
CA HIS A 147 16.75 4.06 -2.32
C HIS A 147 15.63 3.36 -1.54
N ALA A 148 15.20 2.18 -2.00
CA ALA A 148 14.10 1.46 -1.38
C ALA A 148 14.45 0.93 0.03
N TRP A 149 15.72 0.59 0.26
CA TRP A 149 16.23 0.20 1.58
C TRP A 149 16.25 1.39 2.55
N LEU A 150 16.75 2.55 2.09
CA LEU A 150 16.73 3.79 2.89
C LEU A 150 15.29 4.16 3.27
N PHE A 151 14.37 4.11 2.30
CA PHE A 151 12.95 4.36 2.53
C PHE A 151 12.34 3.35 3.51
N ALA A 152 12.66 2.06 3.41
CA ALA A 152 12.14 1.02 4.31
C ALA A 152 12.57 1.26 5.77
N LEU A 153 13.86 1.55 5.99
CA LEU A 153 14.39 1.84 7.32
C LEU A 153 13.78 3.11 7.90
N ALA A 154 13.72 4.18 7.10
CA ALA A 154 13.10 5.43 7.51
C ALA A 154 11.60 5.27 7.81
N THR A 155 10.87 4.48 7.02
CA THR A 155 9.45 4.17 7.26
C THR A 155 9.24 3.39 8.55
N ALA A 156 10.13 2.43 8.85
CA ALA A 156 10.11 1.70 10.12
C ALA A 156 10.31 2.64 11.32
N VAL A 157 11.27 3.57 11.24
CA VAL A 157 11.52 4.57 12.30
C VAL A 157 10.36 5.57 12.41
N GLY A 158 9.88 6.10 11.29
CA GLY A 158 8.75 7.04 11.26
C GLY A 158 7.47 6.42 11.83
N SER A 159 7.20 5.16 11.50
CA SER A 159 6.03 4.44 12.02
C SER A 159 6.14 4.13 13.52
N TYR A 160 7.35 3.96 14.07
CA TYR A 160 7.56 3.84 15.51
C TYR A 160 7.18 5.14 16.24
N PHE A 161 7.63 6.29 15.74
CA PHE A 161 7.25 7.59 16.29
C PHE A 161 5.76 7.87 16.10
N GLY A 162 5.19 7.52 14.95
CA GLY A 162 3.75 7.62 14.71
C GLY A 162 2.94 6.75 15.68
N ALA A 163 3.41 5.54 15.98
CA ALA A 163 2.78 4.66 16.95
C ALA A 163 2.79 5.28 18.36
N LYS A 164 3.93 5.82 18.81
CA LYS A 164 4.00 6.54 20.09
C LYS A 164 3.08 7.76 20.12
N PHE A 165 3.06 8.55 19.05
CA PHE A 165 2.27 9.77 18.96
C PHE A 165 0.76 9.48 19.02
N THR A 166 0.30 8.47 18.29
CA THR A 166 -1.12 8.07 18.29
C THR A 166 -1.60 7.52 19.65
N LEU A 167 -0.69 7.10 20.52
CA LEU A 167 -1.00 6.62 21.87
C LEU A 167 -1.12 7.75 22.91
N LEU A 168 -0.83 9.01 22.54
CA LEU A 168 -0.95 10.16 23.44
C LEU A 168 -2.41 10.39 23.89
N PRO A 169 -2.64 10.95 25.10
CA PRO A 169 -3.98 11.12 25.67
C PRO A 169 -4.95 11.90 24.77
N LEU A 170 -4.45 12.90 24.05
CA LEU A 170 -5.21 13.74 23.13
C LEU A 170 -5.98 12.94 22.06
N PHE A 171 -5.46 11.77 21.68
CA PHE A 171 -6.01 10.95 20.61
C PHE A 171 -6.84 9.77 21.11
N ARG A 172 -6.90 9.56 22.43
CA ARG A 172 -7.73 8.52 23.05
C ARG A 172 -9.15 9.04 23.22
N VAL A 173 -9.97 8.83 22.19
CA VAL A 173 -11.38 9.19 22.23
C VAL A 173 -12.07 8.38 23.35
N PRO A 174 -12.80 9.02 24.28
CA PRO A 174 -13.54 8.31 25.31
C PRO A 174 -14.62 7.45 24.64
N VAL A 175 -14.55 6.14 24.85
CA VAL A 175 -15.58 5.21 24.38
C VAL A 175 -16.80 5.38 25.26
N LYS A 176 -17.89 5.93 24.70
CA LYS A 176 -19.18 5.96 25.39
C LYS A 176 -19.73 4.54 25.41
N LEU A 177 -19.58 3.85 26.54
CA LEU A 177 -20.21 2.56 26.77
C LEU A 177 -21.72 2.75 26.84
N GLN A 178 -22.45 2.13 25.93
CA GLN A 178 -23.91 2.10 25.95
C GLN A 178 -24.35 0.82 26.65
N LYS A 179 -25.14 0.94 27.72
CA LYS A 179 -25.72 -0.22 28.40
C LYS A 179 -26.75 -0.85 27.46
N VAL A 180 -26.53 -2.10 27.08
CA VAL A 180 -27.46 -2.87 26.25
C VAL A 180 -27.96 -4.04 27.09
N GLN A 181 -29.28 -4.27 27.09
CA GLN A 181 -29.92 -5.33 27.89
C GLN A 181 -29.83 -6.70 27.21
N ALA A 182 -29.70 -6.74 25.88
CA ALA A 182 -29.55 -7.95 25.09
C ALA A 182 -28.63 -7.70 23.89
N ALA A 183 -27.98 -8.75 23.39
CA ALA A 183 -27.22 -8.66 22.15
C ALA A 183 -28.15 -8.26 21.00
N ALA A 184 -27.75 -7.29 20.18
CA ALA A 184 -28.52 -6.94 19.00
C ALA A 184 -28.64 -8.17 18.07
N PRO A 185 -29.84 -8.50 17.58
CA PRO A 185 -30.02 -9.66 16.71
C PRO A 185 -29.23 -9.47 15.42
N LEU A 186 -28.50 -10.52 15.01
CA LEU A 186 -27.79 -10.53 13.73
C LEU A 186 -28.81 -10.58 12.59
N THR A 187 -29.12 -9.41 12.01
CA THR A 187 -30.03 -9.34 10.85
C THR A 187 -29.34 -9.93 9.62
N GLN A 188 -29.62 -11.19 9.31
CA GLN A 188 -29.17 -11.80 8.07
C GLN A 188 -30.16 -11.47 6.95
N LEU A 189 -29.71 -10.72 5.95
CA LEU A 189 -30.49 -10.36 4.76
C LEU A 189 -30.00 -11.16 3.54
N PRO A 190 -30.41 -12.44 3.38
CA PRO A 190 -29.88 -13.33 2.34
C PRO A 190 -30.15 -12.82 0.91
N GLN A 191 -31.30 -12.16 0.68
CA GLN A 191 -31.59 -11.55 -0.62
C GLN A 191 -30.61 -10.41 -0.97
N GLN A 192 -30.27 -9.57 0.02
CA GLN A 192 -29.30 -8.50 -0.16
C GLN A 192 -27.90 -9.07 -0.45
N ALA A 193 -27.48 -10.11 0.29
CA ALA A 193 -26.22 -10.79 0.05
C ALA A 193 -26.16 -11.41 -1.36
N ARG A 194 -27.26 -12.01 -1.84
CA ARG A 194 -27.35 -12.57 -3.19
C ARG A 194 -27.28 -11.49 -4.28
N ARG A 195 -27.98 -10.36 -4.09
CA ARG A 195 -27.94 -9.22 -5.02
C ARG A 195 -26.54 -8.61 -5.10
N ARG A 196 -25.88 -8.40 -3.96
CA ARG A 196 -24.50 -7.90 -3.89
C ARG A 196 -23.51 -8.84 -4.55
N PHE A 197 -23.63 -10.15 -4.28
CA PHE A 197 -22.79 -11.15 -4.94
C PHE A 197 -22.94 -11.12 -6.47
N ARG A 198 -24.19 -11.05 -6.99
CA ARG A 198 -24.44 -10.93 -8.44
C ARG A 198 -23.84 -9.64 -9.01
N LEU A 199 -24.00 -8.53 -8.32
CA LEU A 199 -23.40 -7.26 -8.73
C LEU A 199 -21.87 -7.36 -8.80
N GLY A 200 -21.24 -7.98 -7.81
CA GLY A 200 -19.79 -8.22 -7.80
C GLY A 200 -19.35 -9.07 -9.00
N MET A 201 -20.10 -10.12 -9.33
CA MET A 201 -19.84 -10.94 -10.52
C MET A 201 -19.98 -10.15 -11.82
N VAL A 202 -21.02 -9.32 -11.95
CA VAL A 202 -21.23 -8.49 -13.13
C VAL A 202 -20.07 -7.51 -13.29
N ILE A 203 -19.67 -6.81 -12.23
CA ILE A 203 -18.53 -5.88 -12.29
C ILE A 203 -17.25 -6.60 -12.68
N PHE A 204 -16.96 -7.75 -12.07
CA PHE A 204 -15.78 -8.54 -12.37
C PHE A 204 -15.75 -8.99 -13.84
N LEU A 205 -16.86 -9.55 -14.34
CA LEU A 205 -16.95 -10.04 -15.72
C LEU A 205 -16.88 -8.89 -16.74
N LEU A 206 -17.58 -7.78 -16.51
CA LEU A 206 -17.53 -6.62 -17.40
C LEU A 206 -16.13 -6.02 -17.47
N MET A 207 -15.46 -5.87 -16.32
CA MET A 207 -14.12 -5.28 -16.27
C MET A 207 -13.08 -6.23 -16.87
N THR A 208 -13.21 -7.54 -16.66
CA THR A 208 -12.35 -8.54 -17.30
C THR A 208 -12.57 -8.56 -18.82
N ALA A 209 -13.83 -8.53 -19.28
CA ALA A 209 -14.15 -8.48 -20.71
C ALA A 209 -13.61 -7.20 -21.36
N TRP A 210 -13.75 -6.04 -20.71
CA TRP A 210 -13.19 -4.78 -21.20
C TRP A 210 -11.66 -4.82 -21.27
N SER A 211 -11.02 -5.46 -20.29
CA SER A 211 -9.58 -5.66 -20.25
C SER A 211 -9.09 -6.58 -21.38
N LEU A 212 -9.83 -7.66 -21.66
CA LEU A 212 -9.54 -8.59 -22.77
C LEU A 212 -9.78 -7.94 -24.12
N TRP A 213 -10.82 -7.13 -24.26
CA TRP A 213 -11.09 -6.37 -25.47
C TRP A 213 -9.97 -5.37 -25.76
N THR A 214 -9.55 -4.62 -24.74
CA THR A 214 -8.40 -3.70 -24.85
C THR A 214 -7.12 -4.43 -25.28
N LEU A 215 -6.96 -5.70 -24.92
CA LEU A 215 -5.78 -6.48 -25.24
C LEU A 215 -5.52 -6.57 -26.76
N PHE A 216 -6.59 -6.53 -27.57
CA PHE A 216 -6.50 -6.56 -29.03
C PHE A 216 -5.93 -5.26 -29.61
N ASP A 217 -6.33 -4.10 -29.05
CA ASP A 217 -5.90 -2.79 -29.56
C ASP A 217 -4.58 -2.32 -28.93
N ALA A 218 -4.47 -2.48 -27.61
CA ALA A 218 -3.35 -1.99 -26.81
C ALA A 218 -2.97 -3.02 -25.75
N PRO A 219 -2.10 -4.00 -26.10
CA PRO A 219 -1.78 -5.13 -25.23
C PRO A 219 -1.30 -4.72 -23.82
N LYS A 220 -0.39 -3.74 -23.72
CA LYS A 220 0.13 -3.27 -22.41
C LYS A 220 -0.97 -2.70 -21.51
N LEU A 221 -1.94 -2.01 -22.09
CA LEU A 221 -3.07 -1.41 -21.39
C LEU A 221 -4.06 -2.47 -20.89
N GLY A 222 -4.35 -3.47 -21.71
CA GLY A 222 -5.18 -4.61 -21.32
C GLY A 222 -4.52 -5.48 -20.25
N ILE A 223 -3.22 -5.76 -20.37
CA ILE A 223 -2.46 -6.49 -19.35
C ILE A 223 -2.50 -5.73 -18.02
N ALA A 224 -2.24 -4.42 -18.04
CA ALA A 224 -2.21 -3.64 -16.82
C ALA A 224 -3.53 -3.63 -16.07
N MET A 225 -4.65 -3.58 -16.79
CA MET A 225 -5.96 -3.68 -16.18
C MET A 225 -6.24 -5.08 -15.60
N LEU A 226 -5.86 -6.17 -16.28
CA LEU A 226 -5.99 -7.54 -15.75
C LEU A 226 -5.19 -7.72 -14.44
N PHE A 227 -3.93 -7.28 -14.44
CA PHE A 227 -3.09 -7.30 -13.23
C PHE A 227 -3.68 -6.40 -12.15
N GLY A 228 -4.22 -5.23 -12.52
CA GLY A 228 -4.96 -4.35 -11.62
C GLY A 228 -6.10 -5.08 -10.91
N ILE A 229 -6.96 -5.78 -11.66
CA ILE A 229 -8.06 -6.59 -11.10
C ILE A 229 -7.51 -7.62 -10.11
N ALA A 230 -6.46 -8.35 -10.49
CA ALA A 230 -5.83 -9.37 -9.64
C ALA A 230 -5.24 -8.78 -8.35
N PHE A 231 -4.53 -7.64 -8.44
CA PHE A 231 -4.00 -6.92 -7.29
C PHE A 231 -5.10 -6.41 -6.36
N GLY A 232 -6.19 -5.89 -6.92
CA GLY A 232 -7.37 -5.46 -6.15
C GLY A 232 -8.01 -6.61 -5.38
N LEU A 233 -8.23 -7.76 -6.04
CA LEU A 233 -8.75 -8.98 -5.39
C LEU A 233 -7.85 -9.44 -4.24
N LEU A 234 -6.53 -9.50 -4.47
CA LEU A 234 -5.55 -9.91 -3.46
C LEU A 234 -5.52 -8.98 -2.25
N ILE A 235 -5.45 -7.66 -2.49
CA ILE A 235 -5.40 -6.67 -1.41
C ILE A 235 -6.65 -6.75 -0.55
N GLU A 236 -7.83 -6.83 -1.16
CA GLU A 236 -9.10 -6.78 -0.45
C GLU A 236 -9.42 -8.11 0.28
N ARG A 237 -9.13 -9.27 -0.33
CA ARG A 237 -9.36 -10.58 0.30
C ARG A 237 -8.32 -10.98 1.33
N ALA A 238 -7.05 -10.62 1.13
CA ALA A 238 -5.99 -10.91 2.09
C ALA A 238 -5.72 -9.75 3.06
N GLN A 239 -6.44 -8.64 2.92
CA GLN A 239 -6.32 -7.45 3.77
C GLN A 239 -4.86 -6.97 3.88
N ILE A 240 -4.17 -6.94 2.73
CA ILE A 240 -2.74 -6.59 2.67
C ILE A 240 -2.60 -5.10 3.03
N CYS A 241 -2.16 -4.84 4.26
CA CYS A 241 -2.04 -3.50 4.80
C CYS A 241 -0.68 -3.31 5.48
N PHE A 242 0.20 -2.57 4.82
CA PHE A 242 1.53 -2.23 5.33
C PHE A 242 1.46 -1.36 6.58
N THR A 243 0.46 -0.47 6.68
CA THR A 243 0.23 0.31 7.89
C THR A 243 -0.01 -0.58 9.10
N SER A 244 -0.85 -1.62 8.96
CA SER A 244 -1.05 -2.58 10.04
C SER A 244 0.24 -3.34 10.34
N ALA A 245 1.01 -3.74 9.32
CA ALA A 245 2.28 -4.44 9.53
C ALA A 245 3.26 -3.65 10.41
N PHE A 246 3.46 -2.36 10.13
CA PHE A 246 4.34 -1.51 10.95
C PHE A 246 3.72 -1.14 12.30
N ARG A 247 2.46 -0.71 12.31
CA ARG A 247 1.78 -0.31 13.56
C ARG A 247 1.70 -1.48 14.55
N ASP A 248 1.30 -2.66 14.09
CA ASP A 248 1.06 -3.80 14.95
C ASP A 248 2.38 -4.39 15.47
N LEU A 249 3.48 -4.26 14.72
CA LEU A 249 4.85 -4.56 15.16
C LEU A 249 5.24 -3.74 16.40
N TRP A 250 4.91 -2.45 16.42
CA TRP A 250 5.29 -1.55 17.51
C TRP A 250 4.31 -1.57 18.68
N ILE A 251 3.01 -1.63 18.42
CA ILE A 251 1.96 -1.53 19.45
C ILE A 251 1.65 -2.89 20.08
N THR A 252 1.62 -3.96 19.29
CA THR A 252 1.12 -5.28 19.73
C THR A 252 2.17 -6.40 19.70
N GLY A 253 3.33 -6.16 19.06
CA GLY A 253 4.37 -7.16 18.84
C GLY A 253 4.01 -8.21 17.78
N ARG A 254 2.87 -8.10 17.09
CA ARG A 254 2.44 -9.05 16.05
C ARG A 254 3.21 -8.81 14.75
N THR A 255 3.90 -9.83 14.26
CA THR A 255 4.79 -9.73 13.08
C THR A 255 4.27 -10.49 11.85
N HIS A 256 3.10 -11.12 11.92
CA HIS A 256 2.58 -11.99 10.86
C HIS A 256 2.60 -11.35 9.46
N MET A 257 2.07 -10.13 9.32
CA MET A 257 2.06 -9.42 8.04
C MET A 257 3.46 -9.03 7.57
N ALA A 258 4.32 -8.60 8.49
CA ALA A 258 5.67 -8.19 8.16
C ALA A 258 6.53 -9.36 7.66
N ARG A 259 6.40 -10.55 8.27
CA ARG A 259 7.00 -11.79 7.78
C ARG A 259 6.53 -12.14 6.38
N ALA A 260 5.22 -12.04 6.13
CA ALA A 260 4.67 -12.30 4.81
C ALA A 260 5.25 -11.34 3.76
N ILE A 261 5.39 -10.05 4.08
CA ILE A 261 5.95 -9.04 3.17
C ILE A 261 7.40 -9.37 2.83
N ILE A 262 8.25 -9.67 3.83
CA ILE A 262 9.66 -10.05 3.57
C ILE A 262 9.76 -11.27 2.65
N LEU A 263 8.97 -12.31 2.92
CA LEU A 263 8.99 -13.52 2.09
C LEU A 263 8.49 -13.24 0.67
N GLY A 264 7.45 -12.41 0.53
CA GLY A 264 6.96 -11.95 -0.77
C GLY A 264 8.02 -11.15 -1.55
N MET A 265 8.77 -10.28 -0.88
CA MET A 265 9.89 -9.54 -1.48
C MET A 265 11.02 -10.47 -1.93
N ALA A 266 11.37 -11.46 -1.11
CA ALA A 266 12.40 -12.44 -1.46
C ALA A 266 12.01 -13.21 -2.73
N VAL A 267 10.77 -13.73 -2.80
CA VAL A 267 10.27 -14.43 -3.99
C VAL A 267 10.27 -13.52 -5.22
N SER A 268 9.83 -12.27 -5.05
CA SER A 268 9.80 -11.29 -6.14
C SER A 268 11.21 -10.94 -6.65
N ALA A 269 12.20 -10.84 -5.76
CA ALA A 269 13.59 -10.50 -6.08
C ALA A 269 14.24 -11.50 -7.05
N ILE A 270 14.02 -12.82 -6.88
CA ILE A 270 14.51 -13.82 -7.84
C ILE A 270 13.93 -13.60 -9.22
N GLY A 271 12.61 -13.44 -9.32
CA GLY A 271 12.01 -13.34 -10.64
C GLY A 271 12.30 -12.00 -11.33
N ILE A 272 12.46 -10.90 -10.57
CA ILE A 272 12.94 -9.63 -11.14
C ILE A 272 14.40 -9.75 -11.57
N PHE A 273 15.26 -10.39 -10.77
CA PHE A 273 16.64 -10.66 -11.16
C PHE A 273 16.70 -11.37 -12.52
N SER A 274 15.88 -12.39 -12.74
CA SER A 274 15.78 -13.07 -14.03
C SER A 274 15.44 -12.13 -15.18
N TYR A 275 14.47 -11.22 -15.01
CA TYR A 275 14.12 -10.24 -16.06
C TYR A 275 15.20 -9.19 -16.30
N VAL A 276 15.90 -8.75 -15.25
CA VAL A 276 17.02 -7.81 -15.38
C VAL A 276 18.17 -8.46 -16.14
N GLN A 277 18.47 -9.74 -15.88
CA GLN A 277 19.47 -10.49 -16.64
C GLN A 277 19.08 -10.71 -18.11
N LEU A 278 17.78 -10.69 -18.43
CA LEU A 278 17.27 -10.71 -19.80
C LEU A 278 17.28 -9.33 -20.48
N GLY A 279 17.81 -8.29 -19.82
CA GLY A 279 17.97 -6.95 -20.38
C GLY A 279 16.83 -5.97 -20.08
N VAL A 280 15.88 -6.31 -19.21
CA VAL A 280 14.82 -5.37 -18.78
C VAL A 280 15.40 -4.39 -17.76
N ALA A 281 15.45 -3.10 -18.12
CA ALA A 281 16.04 -2.08 -17.27
C ALA A 281 15.26 -1.89 -15.94
N PRO A 282 15.93 -1.96 -14.78
CA PRO A 282 15.29 -1.69 -13.49
C PRO A 282 14.96 -0.21 -13.36
N LYS A 283 13.84 0.09 -12.71
CA LYS A 283 13.37 1.46 -12.47
C LYS A 283 13.71 1.86 -11.04
N ILE A 284 14.88 2.49 -10.91
CA ILE A 284 15.46 2.96 -9.64
C ILE A 284 15.29 4.46 -9.46
N MET A 285 15.22 4.89 -8.20
CA MET A 285 15.04 6.28 -7.78
C MET A 285 16.27 6.79 -7.02
N TRP A 286 16.37 8.10 -6.85
CA TRP A 286 17.51 8.76 -6.22
C TRP A 286 17.69 8.32 -4.76
N ALA A 287 18.89 7.85 -4.41
CA ALA A 287 19.23 7.39 -3.07
C ALA A 287 19.74 8.54 -2.19
N GLY A 288 18.94 9.60 -2.05
CA GLY A 288 19.29 10.80 -1.29
C GLY A 288 18.54 10.99 0.03
N PRO A 289 18.71 12.15 0.69
CA PRO A 289 17.96 12.57 1.86
C PRO A 289 16.44 12.54 1.64
N ASN A 290 15.97 12.68 0.40
CA ASN A 290 14.56 12.53 0.03
C ASN A 290 13.98 11.16 0.45
N ALA A 291 14.75 10.08 0.31
CA ALA A 291 14.33 8.73 0.69
C ALA A 291 14.14 8.60 2.21
N LEU A 292 15.06 9.22 2.97
CA LEU A 292 15.07 9.19 4.42
C LEU A 292 13.97 10.09 5.01
N ILE A 293 13.94 11.37 4.63
CA ILE A 293 12.96 12.33 5.12
C ILE A 293 11.56 11.92 4.65
N GLY A 294 11.43 11.56 3.37
CA GLY A 294 10.17 11.10 2.81
C GLY A 294 9.68 9.81 3.48
N GLY A 295 10.57 8.84 3.73
CA GLY A 295 10.25 7.62 4.47
C GLY A 295 9.84 7.87 5.93
N LEU A 296 10.51 8.79 6.64
CA LEU A 296 10.17 9.16 8.02
C LEU A 296 8.77 9.79 8.09
N LEU A 297 8.50 10.79 7.24
CA LEU A 297 7.20 11.45 7.15
C LEU A 297 6.12 10.45 6.74
N PHE A 298 6.40 9.63 5.72
CA PHE A 298 5.47 8.61 5.25
C PHE A 298 5.12 7.60 6.35
N GLY A 299 6.13 7.03 7.03
CA GLY A 299 5.94 6.08 8.13
C GLY A 299 5.13 6.67 9.28
N PHE A 300 5.39 7.92 9.66
CA PHE A 300 4.61 8.63 10.67
C PHE A 300 3.17 8.85 10.22
N GLY A 301 2.98 9.36 9.00
CA GLY A 301 1.69 9.70 8.42
C GLY A 301 0.76 8.50 8.28
N ILE A 302 1.27 7.35 7.81
CA ILE A 302 0.44 6.15 7.64
C ILE A 302 -0.09 5.64 8.98
N VAL A 303 0.68 5.72 10.06
CA VAL A 303 0.24 5.28 11.39
C VAL A 303 -0.78 6.27 11.97
N LEU A 304 -0.55 7.57 11.81
CA LEU A 304 -1.50 8.61 12.22
C LEU A 304 -2.83 8.51 11.48
N ALA A 305 -2.79 8.31 10.16
CA ALA A 305 -3.97 8.16 9.32
C ALA A 305 -4.69 6.83 9.53
N GLY A 306 -3.96 5.78 9.91
CA GLY A 306 -4.48 4.41 10.00
C GLY A 306 -4.59 3.68 8.66
N GLY A 307 -4.05 4.24 7.57
CA GLY A 307 -3.99 3.61 6.25
C GLY A 307 -2.96 4.28 5.32
N CYS A 308 -2.28 3.46 4.50
CA CYS A 308 -1.45 3.89 3.37
C CYS A 308 -2.29 3.97 2.09
N GLU A 309 -1.68 4.21 0.93
CA GLU A 309 -2.40 4.53 -0.30
C GLU A 309 -3.29 3.40 -0.79
N THR A 310 -2.77 2.19 -0.82
CA THR A 310 -3.57 0.99 -1.08
C THR A 310 -4.52 0.67 0.06
N GLY A 311 -4.14 0.96 1.30
CA GLY A 311 -4.93 0.68 2.49
C GLY A 311 -6.21 1.50 2.57
N TRP A 312 -6.14 2.79 2.22
CA TRP A 312 -7.33 3.64 2.18
C TRP A 312 -8.20 3.28 0.97
N MET A 313 -7.60 2.93 -0.17
CA MET A 313 -8.32 2.58 -1.39
C MET A 313 -9.32 1.43 -1.20
N TYR A 314 -8.86 0.28 -0.67
CA TYR A 314 -9.75 -0.88 -0.52
C TYR A 314 -10.76 -0.68 0.64
N ARG A 315 -10.36 -0.05 1.75
CA ARG A 315 -11.25 0.21 2.89
C ARG A 315 -12.30 1.28 2.59
N ALA A 316 -11.98 2.23 1.71
CA ALA A 316 -12.92 3.19 1.17
C ALA A 316 -14.05 2.48 0.41
N VAL A 317 -13.70 1.47 -0.39
CA VAL A 317 -14.66 0.63 -1.15
C VAL A 317 -15.54 -0.23 -0.24
N GLU A 318 -15.00 -0.72 0.89
CA GLU A 318 -15.81 -1.39 1.91
C GLU A 318 -16.83 -0.46 2.60
N GLY A 319 -16.79 0.85 2.33
CA GLY A 319 -17.70 1.86 2.89
C GLY A 319 -17.21 2.49 4.20
N GLN A 320 -15.93 2.36 4.53
CA GLN A 320 -15.37 3.02 5.71
C GLN A 320 -15.01 4.49 5.40
N VAL A 321 -15.87 5.42 5.83
CA VAL A 321 -15.76 6.86 5.48
C VAL A 321 -14.47 7.49 6.02
N HIS A 322 -13.90 6.97 7.11
CA HIS A 322 -12.59 7.38 7.63
C HIS A 322 -11.52 7.41 6.53
N TYR A 323 -11.50 6.41 5.65
CA TYR A 323 -10.46 6.27 4.63
C TYR A 323 -10.67 7.18 3.42
N TRP A 324 -11.86 7.75 3.25
CA TRP A 324 -12.08 8.78 2.24
C TRP A 324 -11.32 10.05 2.61
N TRP A 325 -11.31 10.41 3.90
CA TRP A 325 -10.51 11.52 4.43
C TRP A 325 -9.00 11.25 4.35
N VAL A 326 -8.57 10.00 4.56
CA VAL A 326 -7.18 9.60 4.35
C VAL A 326 -6.76 9.79 2.89
N GLY A 327 -7.58 9.33 1.94
CA GLY A 327 -7.33 9.48 0.52
C GLY A 327 -7.29 10.95 0.07
N LEU A 328 -8.25 11.76 0.52
CA LEU A 328 -8.26 13.20 0.28
C LEU A 328 -6.98 13.86 0.82
N GLY A 329 -6.60 13.55 2.06
CA GLY A 329 -5.36 14.04 2.65
C GLY A 329 -4.14 13.64 1.83
N ASN A 330 -4.06 12.39 1.38
CA ASN A 330 -2.96 11.90 0.56
C ASN A 330 -2.82 12.68 -0.76
N ILE A 331 -3.92 12.93 -1.47
CA ILE A 331 -3.93 13.72 -2.70
C ILE A 331 -3.48 15.16 -2.42
N ILE A 332 -3.97 15.79 -1.34
CA ILE A 332 -3.55 17.14 -0.94
C ILE A 332 -2.05 17.17 -0.64
N GLY A 333 -1.54 16.25 0.18
CA GLY A 333 -0.13 16.17 0.54
C GLY A 333 0.79 15.92 -0.65
N ALA A 334 0.38 15.04 -1.56
CA ALA A 334 1.11 14.77 -2.80
C ALA A 334 1.16 16.01 -3.71
N THR A 335 0.05 16.73 -3.81
CA THR A 335 -0.06 17.96 -4.62
C THR A 335 0.78 19.09 -4.03
N LEU A 336 0.78 19.24 -2.69
CA LEU A 336 1.62 20.21 -1.99
C LEU A 336 3.11 19.96 -2.28
N LEU A 337 3.57 18.71 -2.22
CA LEU A 337 4.95 18.43 -2.60
C LEU A 337 5.21 18.75 -4.06
N ALA A 338 4.31 18.39 -4.98
CA ALA A 338 4.49 18.67 -6.40
C ALA A 338 4.69 20.17 -6.66
N TYR A 339 4.02 21.03 -5.89
CA TYR A 339 4.21 22.49 -5.93
C TYR A 339 5.58 22.93 -5.39
N TYR A 340 6.03 22.38 -4.26
CA TYR A 340 7.33 22.73 -3.65
C TYR A 340 8.53 21.97 -4.24
N TRP A 341 8.32 21.14 -5.25
CA TRP A 341 9.35 20.25 -5.76
C TRP A 341 10.57 21.00 -6.28
N ASP A 342 10.40 22.10 -7.01
CA ASP A 342 11.52 22.87 -7.56
C ASP A 342 12.48 23.39 -6.48
N ALA A 343 11.95 23.72 -5.30
CA ALA A 343 12.75 24.16 -4.15
C ALA A 343 13.42 22.99 -3.41
N LEU A 344 12.75 21.83 -3.34
CA LEU A 344 13.19 20.69 -2.55
C LEU A 344 14.08 19.71 -3.33
N ALA A 345 13.85 19.56 -4.63
CA ALA A 345 14.46 18.52 -5.45
C ALA A 345 15.98 18.60 -5.57
N PRO A 346 16.60 19.78 -5.82
CA PRO A 346 18.06 19.87 -5.91
C PRO A 346 18.73 19.38 -4.63
N SER A 347 18.34 19.98 -3.50
CA SER A 347 18.95 19.69 -2.20
C SER A 347 18.67 18.28 -1.64
N LEU A 348 17.55 17.64 -2.02
CA LEU A 348 17.12 16.39 -1.40
C LEU A 348 17.16 15.18 -2.33
N ALA A 349 17.04 15.36 -3.65
CA ALA A 349 16.80 14.27 -4.59
C ALA A 349 17.72 14.28 -5.81
N THR A 350 17.66 15.29 -6.68
CA THR A 350 18.23 15.23 -8.03
C THR A 350 19.75 15.25 -8.07
N ASP A 351 20.40 15.79 -7.03
CA ASP A 351 21.86 15.88 -6.93
C ASP A 351 22.51 14.58 -6.41
N TYR A 352 21.70 13.57 -6.07
CA TYR A 352 22.17 12.28 -5.55
C TYR A 352 22.08 11.17 -6.60
N ASP A 353 22.95 10.18 -6.51
CA ASP A 353 22.94 9.09 -7.50
C ASP A 353 21.77 8.10 -7.34
N LYS A 354 21.40 7.51 -8.47
CA LYS A 354 20.49 6.36 -8.52
C LYS A 354 21.30 5.07 -8.36
N VAL A 355 21.44 4.61 -7.13
CA VAL A 355 22.33 3.48 -6.81
C VAL A 355 21.62 2.13 -6.97
N ASN A 356 22.15 1.29 -7.86
CA ASN A 356 21.73 -0.09 -8.10
C ASN A 356 22.73 -1.08 -7.48
N LEU A 357 22.26 -1.97 -6.60
CA LEU A 357 23.11 -2.96 -5.94
C LEU A 357 23.69 -4.00 -6.92
N LEU A 358 23.03 -4.27 -8.05
CA LEU A 358 23.58 -5.16 -9.09
C LEU A 358 24.76 -4.55 -9.84
N GLU A 359 24.79 -3.23 -9.99
CA GLU A 359 25.88 -2.53 -10.66
C GLU A 359 27.08 -2.38 -9.71
N VAL A 360 26.82 -2.08 -8.43
CA VAL A 360 27.87 -1.87 -7.43
C VAL A 360 28.58 -3.17 -7.02
N PHE A 361 27.83 -4.26 -6.80
CA PHE A 361 28.37 -5.53 -6.31
C PHE A 361 28.43 -6.63 -7.37
N GLY A 362 28.08 -6.31 -8.62
CA GLY A 362 27.86 -7.30 -9.68
C GLY A 362 26.52 -8.05 -9.52
N PRO A 363 26.07 -8.79 -10.55
CA PRO A 363 24.75 -9.42 -10.56
C PRO A 363 24.51 -10.38 -9.39
N THR A 364 25.45 -11.30 -9.17
CA THR A 364 25.36 -12.28 -8.08
C THR A 364 25.59 -11.63 -6.72
N GLY A 365 26.51 -10.67 -6.62
CA GLY A 365 26.78 -9.94 -5.38
C GLY A 365 25.58 -9.11 -4.93
N GLY A 366 24.94 -8.35 -5.82
CA GLY A 366 23.75 -7.55 -5.52
C GLY A 366 22.55 -8.41 -5.11
N LEU A 367 22.40 -9.59 -5.71
CA LEU A 367 21.42 -10.59 -5.28
C LEU A 367 21.70 -11.09 -3.86
N LEU A 368 22.93 -11.52 -3.58
CA LEU A 368 23.32 -12.01 -2.26
C LEU A 368 23.17 -10.94 -1.17
N VAL A 369 23.59 -9.70 -1.46
CA VAL A 369 23.42 -8.55 -0.54
C VAL A 369 21.95 -8.31 -0.24
N THR A 370 21.08 -8.34 -1.24
CA THR A 370 19.63 -8.15 -1.05
C THR A 370 19.03 -9.25 -0.18
N TYR A 371 19.41 -10.51 -0.40
CA TYR A 371 18.98 -11.63 0.43
C TYR A 371 19.51 -11.55 1.86
N LEU A 372 20.77 -11.13 2.03
CA LEU A 372 21.37 -10.90 3.34
C LEU A 372 20.59 -9.81 4.10
N LEU A 373 20.29 -8.67 3.47
CA LEU A 373 19.54 -7.59 4.09
C LEU A 373 18.10 -8.01 4.43
N LEU A 374 17.44 -8.80 3.58
CA LEU A 374 16.11 -9.37 3.88
C LEU A 374 16.16 -10.35 5.06
N ALA A 375 17.21 -11.20 5.13
CA ALA A 375 17.41 -12.12 6.23
C ALA A 375 17.71 -11.37 7.54
N LEU A 376 18.55 -10.34 7.51
CA LEU A 376 18.82 -9.47 8.66
C LEU A 376 17.56 -8.77 9.14
N ALA A 377 16.73 -8.24 8.23
CA ALA A 377 15.45 -7.63 8.57
C ALA A 377 14.50 -8.64 9.22
N LEU A 378 14.44 -9.87 8.71
CA LEU A 378 13.64 -10.95 9.30
C LEU A 378 14.12 -11.31 10.71
N VAL A 379 15.43 -11.48 10.90
CA VAL A 379 16.04 -11.78 12.21
C VAL A 379 15.77 -10.64 13.19
N ALA A 380 15.94 -9.38 12.78
CA ALA A 380 15.66 -8.22 13.60
C ALA A 380 14.19 -8.17 14.07
N MET A 381 13.25 -8.50 13.19
CA MET A 381 11.83 -8.57 13.56
C MET A 381 11.52 -9.72 14.52
N LEU A 382 12.08 -10.91 14.30
CA LEU A 382 11.90 -12.05 15.20
C LEU A 382 12.51 -11.78 16.58
N TRP A 383 13.66 -11.10 16.61
CA TRP A 383 14.28 -10.65 17.86
C TRP A 383 13.40 -9.63 18.58
N TRP A 384 12.87 -8.64 17.85
CA TRP A 384 11.96 -7.63 18.41
C TRP A 384 10.71 -8.25 19.03
N GLU A 385 10.07 -9.18 18.31
CA GLU A 385 8.90 -9.90 18.80
C GLU A 385 9.17 -10.63 20.12
N LYS A 386 10.28 -11.39 20.18
CA LYS A 386 10.70 -12.07 21.41
C LYS A 386 10.95 -11.07 22.55
N ARG A 387 11.59 -9.94 22.26
CA ARG A 387 11.85 -8.87 23.24
C ARG A 387 10.54 -8.24 23.75
N PHE A 388 9.59 -7.98 22.86
CA PHE A 388 8.30 -7.36 23.19
C PHE A 388 7.50 -8.23 24.17
N PHE A 389 7.33 -9.52 23.86
CA PHE A 389 6.60 -10.43 24.73
C PHE A 389 7.31 -10.68 26.07
N ARG A 390 8.65 -10.75 26.08
CA ARG A 390 9.42 -10.84 27.33
C ARG A 390 9.24 -9.61 28.23
N ALA A 391 9.26 -8.40 27.66
CA ALA A 391 9.06 -7.17 28.41
C ALA A 391 7.65 -7.08 29.02
N ARG A 392 6.64 -7.50 28.25
CA ARG A 392 5.26 -7.55 28.72
C ARG A 392 5.07 -8.55 29.87
N ALA A 393 5.59 -9.77 29.73
CA ALA A 393 5.52 -10.78 30.79
C ALA A 393 6.19 -10.31 32.09
N ARG A 394 7.33 -9.61 32.01
CA ARG A 394 7.98 -9.00 33.18
C ARG A 394 7.11 -7.95 33.86
N THR A 395 6.43 -7.10 33.08
CA THR A 395 5.55 -6.05 33.62
C THR A 395 4.35 -6.65 34.34
N GLU A 396 3.75 -7.70 33.77
CA GLU A 396 2.64 -8.44 34.37
C GLU A 396 3.08 -9.15 35.68
N GLN A 397 4.29 -9.72 35.72
CA GLN A 397 4.86 -10.32 36.94
C GLN A 397 5.13 -9.31 38.06
N VAL A 398 5.62 -8.11 37.73
CA VAL A 398 5.86 -7.05 38.74
C VAL A 398 4.53 -6.55 39.31
N SER A 399 3.53 -6.31 38.46
CA SER A 399 2.20 -5.89 38.90
C SER A 399 1.51 -6.93 39.80
N ALA A 400 1.71 -8.22 39.52
CA ALA A 400 1.16 -9.31 40.32
C ALA A 400 1.88 -9.50 41.68
N ARG A 401 3.08 -8.96 41.85
CA ARG A 401 3.81 -8.97 43.14
C ARG A 401 3.54 -7.73 44.00
N SER A 402 2.96 -6.68 43.42
CA SER A 402 2.61 -5.43 44.10
C SER A 402 1.13 -5.34 44.51
N MET A 403 0.33 -6.33 44.14
CA MET A 403 -1.02 -6.61 44.68
C MET A 403 -0.90 -7.72 45.71
#